data_AF-A0A8S9GBS6-F1
#
_entry.id   AF-A0A8S9GBS6-F1
#
_cell.length_a   1.000
_cell.length_b   1.000
_cell.length_c   1.000
_cell.angle_alpha   90.00
_cell.angle_beta   90.00
_cell.angle_gamma   90.00
#
_symmetry.space_group_name_H-M   'P 1'
#
loop_
_entity.id
_entity.type
_entity.pdbx_description
1 polymer ?
#
loop_
_entity_poly.entity_id
_entity_poly.type
_entity_poly.pdbx_seq_one_letter_code
_entity_poly.pdbx_strand_id
1 'polypeptide(L)'
;MLKKNSFGLTIRLSNLRYINRFSLCFIRSNIVIQGLTILAPVTVPNTDGINPDSCTNTRIEDCYIVSGDDCMAVKSGWDQYGINYGMPTKQLLSRRLTCISPDSAVIALGSEMSGGIEDVRAEDIVAINSESGIRIKTAIGRGGYVKDVYVRGMTMQTMKYVFWMTGSYCSHPDEHYDPNALPVIQNINYQDMVAENVTMPAQLAGIAGDQFTGICISNVTITLSKKPKKVLWNCTDVSGYTSGVTPEPCQLLPEKQPGTVVPCNFPESPIPIDEVKLQRCYSRRRLM
;
A
#
# COMPACT_ATOMS: atom_id res chain seq x y z
N MET A 1 -15.90 39.97 -15.40
CA MET A 1 -15.32 38.68 -15.80
C MET A 1 -14.81 38.00 -14.53
N LEU A 2 -15.67 37.24 -13.84
CA LEU A 2 -15.36 36.62 -12.54
C LEU A 2 -14.86 35.18 -12.79
N LYS A 3 -13.65 34.89 -12.29
CA LYS A 3 -13.04 33.55 -12.30
C LYS A 3 -13.99 32.57 -11.60
N LYS A 4 -14.33 31.47 -12.29
CA LYS A 4 -14.91 30.27 -11.68
C LYS A 4 -13.89 29.68 -10.70
N ASN A 5 -14.00 29.99 -9.41
CA ASN A 5 -13.37 29.17 -8.37
C ASN A 5 -14.29 27.97 -8.14
N SER A 6 -13.97 26.82 -8.75
CA SER A 6 -14.61 25.56 -8.37
C SER A 6 -14.09 25.15 -6.99
N PHE A 7 -14.88 25.39 -5.94
CA PHE A 7 -14.62 24.85 -4.62
C PHE A 7 -14.76 23.33 -4.66
N GLY A 8 -13.67 22.60 -4.84
CA GLY A 8 -13.62 21.16 -4.56
C GLY A 8 -13.77 20.95 -3.06
N LEU A 9 -14.75 20.15 -2.63
CA LEU A 9 -14.92 19.80 -1.22
C LEU A 9 -13.69 18.99 -0.76
N THR A 10 -12.93 19.52 0.19
CA THR A 10 -11.83 18.79 0.84
C THR A 10 -12.35 18.15 2.12
N ILE A 11 -12.19 16.85 2.29
CA ILE A 11 -12.56 16.14 3.51
C ILE A 11 -11.36 16.08 4.43
N ARG A 12 -11.51 16.58 5.67
CA ARG A 12 -10.47 16.47 6.71
C ARG A 12 -10.97 15.66 7.90
N LEU A 13 -10.24 14.62 8.25
CA LEU A 13 -10.39 13.90 9.51
C LEU A 13 -9.11 14.07 10.32
N SER A 14 -9.21 14.56 11.55
CA SER A 14 -8.01 14.76 12.36
C SER A 14 -8.21 14.58 13.85
N ASN A 15 -7.20 13.99 14.51
CA ASN A 15 -7.10 13.83 15.97
C ASN A 15 -8.29 13.07 16.58
N LEU A 16 -8.72 12.00 15.93
CA LEU A 16 -9.80 11.12 16.41
C LEU A 16 -9.22 9.79 16.86
N ARG A 17 -9.83 9.23 17.92
CA ARG A 17 -9.52 7.90 18.43
C ARG A 17 -10.71 6.98 18.21
N TYR A 18 -10.47 5.85 17.57
CA TYR A 18 -11.45 4.81 17.32
C TYR A 18 -11.05 3.52 18.06
N ILE A 19 -12.04 2.83 18.64
CA ILE A 19 -11.85 1.61 19.42
C ILE A 19 -12.82 0.55 18.90
N ASN A 20 -12.37 -0.70 18.83
CA ASN A 20 -13.05 -1.87 18.24
C ASN A 20 -13.00 -1.89 16.72
N ARG A 21 -14.09 -2.29 16.05
CA ARG A 21 -14.15 -2.34 14.58
C ARG A 21 -14.36 -0.92 14.04
N PHE A 22 -13.40 -0.43 13.27
CA PHE A 22 -13.51 0.83 12.59
C PHE A 22 -12.72 0.81 11.29
N SER A 23 -13.42 0.95 10.16
CA SER A 23 -12.83 1.01 8.82
C SER A 23 -13.33 2.27 8.12
N LEU A 24 -12.41 3.05 7.57
CA LEU A 24 -12.72 4.27 6.83
C LEU A 24 -12.66 4.00 5.32
N CYS A 25 -13.80 3.92 4.64
CA CYS A 25 -13.87 3.89 3.18
C CYS A 25 -14.24 5.26 2.62
N PHE A 26 -13.52 5.71 1.60
CA PHE A 26 -13.84 6.95 0.89
C PHE A 26 -13.85 6.68 -0.61
N ILE A 27 -14.84 7.24 -1.31
CA ILE A 27 -14.90 7.32 -2.78
C ILE A 27 -15.01 8.80 -3.14
N ARG A 28 -13.90 9.54 -3.08
CA ARG A 28 -13.85 11.00 -3.25
C ARG A 28 -12.47 11.47 -3.71
N SER A 29 -12.37 12.75 -4.05
CA SER A 29 -11.09 13.43 -4.26
C SER A 29 -10.80 14.43 -3.15
N ASN A 30 -9.53 14.76 -2.92
CA ASN A 30 -9.05 15.74 -1.94
C ASN A 30 -9.36 15.35 -0.49
N ILE A 31 -8.67 14.33 0.00
CA ILE A 31 -8.87 13.79 1.35
C ILE A 31 -7.59 14.00 2.18
N VAL A 32 -7.75 14.53 3.39
CA VAL A 32 -6.67 14.64 4.37
C VAL A 32 -7.07 13.90 5.65
N ILE A 33 -6.32 12.86 5.99
CA ILE A 33 -6.43 12.12 7.24
C ILE A 33 -5.15 12.36 8.04
N GLN A 34 -5.28 12.87 9.26
CA GLN A 34 -4.12 13.24 10.06
C GLN A 34 -4.29 12.90 11.54
N GLY A 35 -3.30 12.30 12.19
CA GLY A 35 -3.32 12.18 13.66
C GLY A 35 -4.37 11.21 14.18
N LEU A 36 -4.76 10.20 13.38
CA LEU A 36 -5.73 9.20 13.82
C LEU A 36 -5.07 8.12 14.68
N THR A 37 -5.78 7.68 15.71
CA THR A 37 -5.45 6.46 16.45
C THR A 37 -6.59 5.45 16.29
N ILE A 38 -6.33 4.34 15.61
CA ILE A 38 -7.30 3.26 15.39
C ILE A 38 -6.85 2.03 16.16
N LEU A 39 -7.70 1.51 17.05
CA LEU A 39 -7.41 0.35 17.88
C LEU A 39 -8.49 -0.72 17.69
N ALA A 40 -8.23 -1.66 16.78
CA ALA A 40 -9.08 -2.84 16.60
C ALA A 40 -8.46 -4.09 17.24
N PRO A 41 -9.28 -5.08 17.66
CA PRO A 41 -8.77 -6.33 18.20
C PRO A 41 -8.02 -7.11 17.12
N VAL A 42 -6.77 -7.48 17.41
CA VAL A 42 -5.87 -8.15 16.44
C VAL A 42 -6.33 -9.54 16.01
N THR A 43 -7.25 -10.17 16.76
CA THR A 43 -7.78 -11.52 16.47
C THR A 43 -9.09 -11.48 15.68
N VAL A 44 -9.60 -10.30 15.33
CA VAL A 44 -10.88 -10.15 14.62
C VAL A 44 -10.62 -9.79 13.16
N PRO A 45 -11.06 -10.63 12.20
CA PRO A 45 -10.81 -10.41 10.78
C PRO A 45 -11.60 -9.21 10.24
N ASN A 46 -11.15 -8.68 9.10
CA ASN A 46 -11.77 -7.58 8.37
C ASN A 46 -11.96 -6.32 9.23
N THR A 47 -10.96 -6.02 10.06
CA THR A 47 -10.93 -4.82 10.90
C THR A 47 -9.94 -3.79 10.37
N ASP A 48 -9.86 -3.68 9.04
CA ASP A 48 -8.94 -2.79 8.34
C ASP A 48 -9.02 -1.37 8.90
N GLY A 49 -7.89 -0.68 8.97
CA GLY A 49 -7.83 0.70 9.47
C GLY A 49 -8.43 1.70 8.47
N ILE A 50 -7.66 2.06 7.45
CA ILE A 50 -8.06 3.06 6.44
C ILE A 50 -8.08 2.42 5.06
N ASN A 51 -9.20 2.56 4.35
CA ASN A 51 -9.45 1.92 3.05
C ASN A 51 -9.74 2.96 1.95
N PRO A 52 -8.72 3.62 1.39
CA PRO A 52 -8.93 4.47 0.21
C PRO A 52 -9.42 3.60 -0.95
N ASP A 53 -10.63 3.87 -1.45
CA ASP A 53 -11.23 3.13 -2.56
C ASP A 53 -11.67 4.09 -3.67
N SER A 54 -11.08 3.98 -4.86
CA SER A 54 -11.37 4.89 -5.97
C SER A 54 -11.17 6.38 -5.57
N CYS A 55 -10.09 6.64 -4.82
CA CYS A 55 -9.75 7.95 -4.28
C CYS A 55 -8.70 8.69 -5.11
N THR A 56 -8.86 10.01 -5.32
CA THR A 56 -7.80 10.81 -5.97
C THR A 56 -7.31 11.93 -5.06
N ASN A 57 -6.00 12.15 -5.01
CA ASN A 57 -5.40 13.25 -4.27
C ASN A 57 -5.67 13.13 -2.75
N THR A 58 -5.08 12.12 -2.15
CA THR A 58 -5.32 11.73 -0.75
C THR A 58 -4.01 11.77 0.05
N ARG A 59 -4.06 12.36 1.24
CA ARG A 59 -2.96 12.33 2.22
C ARG A 59 -3.41 11.66 3.51
N ILE A 60 -2.63 10.69 3.97
CA ILE A 60 -2.80 9.99 5.24
C ILE A 60 -1.50 10.14 6.02
N GLU A 61 -1.51 10.88 7.12
CA GLU A 61 -0.29 11.17 7.86
C GLU A 61 -0.46 11.11 9.39
N ASP A 62 0.65 10.85 10.08
CA ASP A 62 0.70 10.89 11.56
C ASP A 62 -0.30 9.92 12.22
N CYS A 63 -0.48 8.73 11.64
CA CYS A 63 -1.46 7.76 12.09
C CYS A 63 -0.83 6.62 12.90
N TYR A 64 -1.57 6.14 13.91
CA TYR A 64 -1.25 4.94 14.68
C TYR A 64 -2.38 3.94 14.56
N ILE A 65 -2.12 2.76 14.00
CA ILE A 65 -3.15 1.77 13.68
C ILE A 65 -2.76 0.42 14.26
N VAL A 66 -3.66 -0.16 15.06
CA VAL A 66 -3.66 -1.57 15.44
C VAL A 66 -4.87 -2.20 14.78
N SER A 67 -4.65 -3.24 13.99
CA SER A 67 -5.70 -3.92 13.24
C SER A 67 -5.56 -5.44 13.33
N GLY A 68 -6.70 -6.14 13.28
CA GLY A 68 -6.72 -7.59 13.02
C GLY A 68 -6.73 -7.92 11.53
N ASP A 69 -6.66 -6.91 10.66
CA ASP A 69 -6.49 -7.03 9.22
C ASP A 69 -5.57 -5.90 8.70
N ASP A 70 -5.67 -5.48 7.44
CA ASP A 70 -4.77 -4.48 6.85
C ASP A 70 -4.83 -3.12 7.59
N CYS A 71 -3.68 -2.54 8.00
CA CYS A 71 -3.70 -1.18 8.57
C CYS A 71 -4.17 -0.13 7.54
N MET A 72 -3.78 -0.32 6.28
CA MET A 72 -4.31 0.41 5.15
C MET A 72 -4.58 -0.55 3.98
N ALA A 73 -5.82 -0.60 3.49
CA ALA A 73 -6.17 -1.38 2.29
C ALA A 73 -6.60 -0.45 1.14
N VAL A 74 -5.69 -0.24 0.19
CA VAL A 74 -5.92 0.59 -0.99
C VAL A 74 -6.66 -0.23 -2.05
N LYS A 75 -7.80 0.28 -2.50
CA LYS A 75 -8.72 -0.41 -3.43
C LYS A 75 -9.17 0.54 -4.54
N SER A 76 -9.85 0.00 -5.56
CA SER A 76 -10.47 0.74 -6.66
C SER A 76 -11.53 -0.11 -7.37
N GLY A 77 -12.40 -0.76 -6.58
CA GLY A 77 -13.43 -1.65 -7.11
C GLY A 77 -12.95 -3.03 -7.56
N TRP A 78 -13.91 -3.93 -7.78
CA TRP A 78 -13.67 -5.37 -7.94
C TRP A 78 -14.13 -5.86 -9.32
N ASP A 79 -13.22 -6.49 -10.06
CA ASP A 79 -13.41 -7.08 -11.40
C ASP A 79 -14.16 -6.13 -12.35
N GLN A 80 -15.18 -6.61 -13.08
CA GLN A 80 -15.92 -5.84 -14.09
C GLN A 80 -16.66 -4.66 -13.47
N TYR A 81 -17.04 -4.73 -12.19
CA TYR A 81 -17.62 -3.58 -11.49
C TYR A 81 -16.60 -2.45 -11.36
N GLY A 82 -15.36 -2.78 -10.99
CA GLY A 82 -14.26 -1.80 -10.93
C GLY A 82 -13.82 -1.31 -12.30
N ILE A 83 -13.67 -2.22 -13.27
CA ILE A 83 -13.29 -1.90 -14.66
C ILE A 83 -14.32 -0.94 -15.29
N ASN A 84 -15.61 -1.26 -15.17
CA ASN A 84 -16.68 -0.44 -15.74
C ASN A 84 -16.84 0.90 -15.01
N TYR A 85 -16.61 0.93 -13.69
CA TYR A 85 -16.62 2.17 -12.94
C TYR A 85 -15.46 3.08 -13.30
N GLY A 86 -14.29 2.51 -13.63
CA GLY A 86 -13.17 3.20 -14.26
C GLY A 86 -12.55 4.31 -13.39
N MET A 87 -12.74 4.25 -12.07
CA MET A 87 -12.16 5.22 -11.15
C MET A 87 -10.98 4.61 -10.38
N PRO A 88 -9.74 5.05 -10.66
CA PRO A 88 -8.59 4.56 -9.93
C PRO A 88 -8.48 5.21 -8.54
N THR A 89 -7.80 4.50 -7.62
CA THR A 89 -7.14 5.21 -6.51
C THR A 89 -5.80 5.72 -7.00
N LYS A 90 -5.60 7.05 -6.98
CA LYS A 90 -4.34 7.65 -7.42
C LYS A 90 -3.90 8.88 -6.64
N GLN A 91 -2.62 9.22 -6.74
CA GLN A 91 -2.04 10.37 -6.03
C GLN A 91 -2.27 10.24 -4.52
N LEU A 92 -1.85 9.11 -3.96
CA LEU A 92 -2.02 8.75 -2.56
C LEU A 92 -0.69 8.86 -1.83
N LEU A 93 -0.61 9.75 -0.84
CA LEU A 93 0.52 9.86 0.08
C LEU A 93 0.15 9.26 1.43
N SER A 94 0.91 8.26 1.88
CA SER A 94 0.91 7.79 3.27
C SER A 94 2.26 8.11 3.91
N ARG A 95 2.27 8.80 5.06
CA ARG A 95 3.53 9.06 5.76
C ARG A 95 3.45 9.07 7.27
N ARG A 96 4.55 8.75 7.95
CA ARG A 96 4.61 8.73 9.43
C ARG A 96 3.47 7.90 10.01
N LEU A 97 3.35 6.67 9.50
CA LEU A 97 2.36 5.68 9.92
C LEU A 97 3.04 4.64 10.82
N THR A 98 2.47 4.40 11.99
CA THR A 98 2.82 3.23 12.81
C THR A 98 1.70 2.20 12.70
N CYS A 99 2.06 0.97 12.36
CA CYS A 99 1.11 -0.13 12.17
C CYS A 99 1.48 -1.37 12.99
N ILE A 100 0.46 -2.00 13.57
CA ILE A 100 0.51 -3.35 14.13
C ILE A 100 -0.65 -4.16 13.52
N SER A 101 -0.32 -5.15 12.69
CA SER A 101 -1.28 -6.06 12.03
C SER A 101 -0.73 -7.49 11.98
N PRO A 102 -0.84 -8.27 13.08
CA PRO A 102 -0.14 -9.56 13.22
C PRO A 102 -0.45 -10.57 12.11
N ASP A 103 -1.67 -10.53 11.59
CA ASP A 103 -2.20 -11.49 10.62
C ASP A 103 -2.46 -10.85 9.24
N SER A 104 -2.03 -9.61 8.97
CA SER A 104 -2.23 -8.94 7.67
C SER A 104 -1.18 -7.88 7.32
N ALA A 105 -1.47 -6.98 6.38
CA ALA A 105 -0.48 -6.04 5.85
C ALA A 105 -0.45 -4.68 6.55
N VAL A 106 0.72 -4.04 6.51
CA VAL A 106 0.86 -2.63 6.87
C VAL A 106 0.18 -1.75 5.83
N ILE A 107 0.48 -1.98 4.55
CA ILE A 107 -0.25 -1.40 3.43
C ILE A 107 -0.51 -2.50 2.42
N ALA A 108 -1.77 -2.81 2.18
CA ALA A 108 -2.22 -3.68 1.10
C ALA A 108 -2.70 -2.85 -0.10
N LEU A 109 -2.25 -3.21 -1.29
CA LEU A 109 -2.77 -2.74 -2.57
C LEU A 109 -3.60 -3.88 -3.16
N GLY A 110 -4.92 -3.70 -3.22
CA GLY A 110 -5.89 -4.71 -3.60
C GLY A 110 -6.62 -5.39 -2.43
N SER A 111 -7.31 -6.52 -2.63
CA SER A 111 -7.36 -7.25 -3.90
C SER A 111 -8.27 -6.61 -4.95
N GLU A 112 -9.17 -5.74 -4.51
CA GLU A 112 -10.16 -5.05 -5.34
C GLU A 112 -9.49 -3.82 -5.97
N MET A 113 -8.74 -4.02 -7.06
CA MET A 113 -7.87 -3.01 -7.70
C MET A 113 -8.27 -2.69 -9.15
N SER A 114 -9.44 -3.13 -9.57
CA SER A 114 -9.82 -3.28 -10.98
C SER A 114 -10.05 -1.96 -11.72
N GLY A 115 -10.36 -0.88 -10.99
CA GLY A 115 -10.39 0.49 -11.52
C GLY A 115 -9.02 1.15 -11.65
N GLY A 116 -7.96 0.50 -11.12
CA GLY A 116 -6.57 0.95 -11.16
C GLY A 116 -6.06 1.52 -9.82
N ILE A 117 -4.80 1.30 -9.51
CA ILE A 117 -4.07 1.90 -8.39
C ILE A 117 -2.76 2.49 -8.96
N GLU A 118 -2.54 3.80 -8.78
CA GLU A 118 -1.40 4.50 -9.41
C GLU A 118 -0.87 5.67 -8.57
N ASP A 119 0.44 5.93 -8.61
CA ASP A 119 1.07 7.02 -7.84
C ASP A 119 0.74 6.92 -6.34
N VAL A 120 1.15 5.78 -5.76
CA VAL A 120 1.06 5.53 -4.32
C VAL A 120 2.44 5.74 -3.72
N ARG A 121 2.55 6.67 -2.77
CA ARG A 121 3.79 7.02 -2.09
C ARG A 121 3.65 6.72 -0.60
N ALA A 122 4.53 5.87 -0.08
CA ALA A 122 4.61 5.55 1.33
C ALA A 122 5.98 5.96 1.87
N GLU A 123 6.02 6.82 2.88
CA GLU A 123 7.28 7.26 3.49
C GLU A 123 7.26 7.29 5.02
N ASP A 124 8.39 7.02 5.65
CA ASP A 124 8.54 7.05 7.11
C ASP A 124 7.52 6.14 7.83
N ILE A 125 7.53 4.84 7.50
CA ILE A 125 6.57 3.85 8.03
C ILE A 125 7.24 2.99 9.10
N VAL A 126 6.56 2.79 10.23
CA VAL A 126 6.98 1.88 11.30
C VAL A 126 6.01 0.70 11.36
N ALA A 127 6.50 -0.50 11.07
CA ALA A 127 5.74 -1.74 11.19
C ALA A 127 6.21 -2.56 12.39
N ILE A 128 5.29 -3.00 13.23
CA ILE A 128 5.60 -3.78 14.42
C ILE A 128 4.71 -5.02 14.45
N ASN A 129 5.30 -6.19 14.67
CA ASN A 129 4.58 -7.47 14.81
C ASN A 129 3.48 -7.61 13.74
N SER A 130 3.89 -7.58 12.47
CA SER A 130 2.95 -7.55 11.34
C SER A 130 3.25 -8.64 10.33
N GLU A 131 2.23 -9.14 9.63
CA GLU A 131 2.44 -10.26 8.71
C GLU A 131 3.27 -9.82 7.49
N SER A 132 2.95 -8.67 6.90
CA SER A 132 3.72 -8.13 5.78
C SER A 132 3.82 -6.62 5.79
N GLY A 133 4.91 -6.07 5.24
CA GLY A 133 5.04 -4.64 5.00
C GLY A 133 4.07 -4.18 3.89
N ILE A 134 4.59 -4.05 2.68
CA ILE A 134 3.80 -3.70 1.50
C ILE A 134 3.34 -4.99 0.82
N ARG A 135 2.02 -5.14 0.66
CA ARG A 135 1.40 -6.32 0.07
C ARG A 135 0.65 -5.97 -1.20
N ILE A 136 0.91 -6.63 -2.32
CA ILE A 136 0.12 -6.50 -3.56
C ILE A 136 -0.68 -7.78 -3.77
N LYS A 137 -2.00 -7.65 -3.87
CA LYS A 137 -2.93 -8.77 -4.05
C LYS A 137 -3.69 -8.58 -5.35
N THR A 138 -3.61 -9.54 -6.25
CA THR A 138 -4.42 -9.57 -7.47
C THR A 138 -4.65 -11.01 -7.94
N ALA A 139 -5.45 -11.16 -8.99
CA ALA A 139 -5.77 -12.44 -9.62
C ALA A 139 -6.11 -12.24 -11.10
N ILE A 140 -6.01 -13.33 -11.88
CA ILE A 140 -6.66 -13.42 -13.18
C ILE A 140 -8.14 -13.05 -13.01
N GLY A 141 -8.67 -12.18 -13.87
CA GLY A 141 -10.04 -11.67 -13.75
C GLY A 141 -10.15 -10.24 -13.25
N ARG A 142 -9.13 -9.77 -12.51
CA ARG A 142 -9.12 -8.41 -11.95
C ARG A 142 -9.00 -7.34 -13.02
N GLY A 143 -8.25 -7.58 -14.10
CA GLY A 143 -7.86 -6.54 -15.04
C GLY A 143 -7.20 -5.34 -14.34
N GLY A 144 -7.35 -4.14 -14.90
CA GLY A 144 -6.85 -2.92 -14.28
C GLY A 144 -5.32 -2.93 -14.10
N TYR A 145 -4.83 -2.22 -13.08
CA TYR A 145 -3.40 -2.08 -12.84
C TYR A 145 -3.06 -1.70 -11.40
N VAL A 146 -1.88 -2.11 -10.93
CA VAL A 146 -1.18 -1.47 -9.81
C VAL A 146 0.17 -1.03 -10.34
N LYS A 147 0.37 0.29 -10.48
CA LYS A 147 1.62 0.83 -11.01
C LYS A 147 2.10 2.06 -10.28
N ASP A 148 3.36 2.43 -10.48
CA ASP A 148 3.93 3.66 -9.93
C ASP A 148 3.78 3.70 -8.40
N VAL A 149 4.30 2.66 -7.74
CA VAL A 149 4.29 2.53 -6.28
C VAL A 149 5.69 2.85 -5.77
N TYR A 150 5.79 3.75 -4.81
CA TYR A 150 7.04 4.28 -4.29
C TYR A 150 7.07 4.21 -2.77
N VAL A 151 8.05 3.52 -2.22
CA VAL A 151 8.17 3.30 -0.78
C VAL A 151 9.58 3.68 -0.36
N ARG A 152 9.70 4.58 0.63
CA ARG A 152 10.99 5.00 1.19
C ARG A 152 10.94 5.04 2.72
N GLY A 153 12.01 4.65 3.40
CA GLY A 153 12.11 4.89 4.83
C GLY A 153 11.14 4.05 5.63
N MET A 154 11.32 2.72 5.62
CA MET A 154 10.47 1.80 6.39
C MET A 154 11.28 1.03 7.40
N THR A 155 10.89 1.14 8.67
CA THR A 155 11.47 0.39 9.79
C THR A 155 10.49 -0.68 10.24
N MET A 156 10.93 -1.94 10.23
CA MET A 156 10.06 -3.08 10.49
C MET A 156 10.64 -3.97 11.58
N GLN A 157 9.81 -4.38 12.53
CA GLN A 157 10.23 -5.25 13.62
C GLN A 157 9.24 -6.40 13.79
N THR A 158 9.76 -7.63 13.78
CA THR A 158 8.97 -8.86 13.87
C THR A 158 8.00 -8.97 12.70
N MET A 159 8.52 -9.44 11.57
CA MET A 159 7.73 -9.59 10.35
C MET A 159 7.68 -11.05 9.91
N LYS A 160 6.55 -11.47 9.32
CA LYS A 160 6.55 -12.72 8.57
C LYS A 160 7.17 -12.53 7.19
N TYR A 161 6.73 -11.49 6.47
CA TYR A 161 7.22 -11.07 5.15
C TYR A 161 7.62 -9.58 5.15
N VAL A 162 8.67 -9.19 4.44
CA VAL A 162 8.92 -7.76 4.17
C VAL A 162 8.15 -7.35 2.91
N PHE A 163 8.33 -8.12 1.84
CA PHE A 163 7.66 -7.92 0.56
C PHE A 163 6.75 -9.10 0.27
N TRP A 164 5.48 -8.84 -0.07
CA TRP A 164 4.58 -9.90 -0.50
C TRP A 164 3.76 -9.45 -1.71
N MET A 165 3.87 -10.19 -2.81
CA MET A 165 3.01 -10.07 -3.98
C MET A 165 2.38 -11.43 -4.32
N THR A 166 1.11 -11.43 -4.69
CA THR A 166 0.44 -12.62 -5.24
C THR A 166 -0.48 -12.25 -6.40
N GLY A 167 -0.31 -12.97 -7.52
CA GLY A 167 -1.21 -13.00 -8.66
C GLY A 167 -2.29 -14.09 -8.59
N SER A 168 -2.43 -14.77 -7.45
CA SER A 168 -3.36 -15.89 -7.27
C SER A 168 -4.34 -15.65 -6.13
N TYR A 169 -4.77 -14.41 -5.91
CA TYR A 169 -5.75 -14.03 -4.89
C TYR A 169 -7.19 -14.25 -5.40
N CYS A 170 -7.52 -15.52 -5.70
CA CYS A 170 -8.65 -15.95 -6.54
C CYS A 170 -10.06 -15.83 -5.92
N SER A 171 -10.34 -14.78 -5.15
CA SER A 171 -11.71 -14.41 -4.78
C SER A 171 -12.34 -13.56 -5.88
N HIS A 172 -13.62 -13.75 -6.19
CA HIS A 172 -14.38 -12.91 -7.13
C HIS A 172 -15.73 -12.56 -6.52
N PRO A 173 -16.37 -11.43 -6.89
CA PRO A 173 -17.67 -11.06 -6.33
C PRO A 173 -18.78 -11.97 -6.84
N ASP A 174 -18.61 -12.54 -8.03
CA ASP A 174 -19.50 -13.49 -8.69
C ASP A 174 -18.75 -14.30 -9.78
N GLU A 175 -19.48 -15.12 -10.55
CA GLU A 175 -18.94 -15.96 -11.62
C GLU A 175 -18.84 -15.26 -12.98
N HIS A 176 -19.21 -13.97 -13.09
CA HIS A 176 -19.29 -13.23 -14.35
C HIS A 176 -18.00 -12.47 -14.68
N TYR A 177 -16.90 -12.77 -13.98
CA TYR A 177 -15.63 -12.13 -14.29
C TYR A 177 -15.02 -12.63 -15.61
N ASP A 178 -14.33 -11.74 -16.32
CA ASP A 178 -13.60 -12.10 -17.54
C ASP A 178 -12.30 -12.86 -17.18
N PRO A 179 -12.20 -14.17 -17.41
CA PRO A 179 -11.02 -14.95 -17.07
C PRO A 179 -9.78 -14.59 -17.90
N ASN A 180 -9.90 -13.71 -18.90
CA ASN A 180 -8.79 -13.21 -19.69
C ASN A 180 -8.31 -11.82 -19.24
N ALA A 181 -9.02 -11.19 -18.28
CA ALA A 181 -8.65 -9.88 -17.77
C ALA A 181 -7.44 -9.97 -16.84
N LEU A 182 -6.26 -9.73 -17.41
CA LEU A 182 -4.99 -9.75 -16.68
C LEU A 182 -4.64 -8.36 -16.10
N PRO A 183 -4.23 -8.28 -14.82
CA PRO A 183 -3.82 -7.03 -14.18
C PRO A 183 -2.39 -6.64 -14.55
N VAL A 184 -2.16 -5.36 -14.84
CA VAL A 184 -0.78 -4.85 -15.04
C VAL A 184 -0.17 -4.45 -13.70
N ILE A 185 0.88 -5.16 -13.26
CA ILE A 185 1.67 -4.79 -12.08
C ILE A 185 3.06 -4.32 -12.51
N GLN A 186 3.33 -3.02 -12.35
CA GLN A 186 4.53 -2.42 -12.94
C GLN A 186 5.11 -1.26 -12.11
N ASN A 187 6.44 -1.07 -12.16
CA ASN A 187 7.12 0.09 -11.58
C ASN A 187 6.88 0.21 -10.07
N ILE A 188 7.37 -0.79 -9.33
CA ILE A 188 7.23 -0.91 -7.88
C ILE A 188 8.60 -0.66 -7.26
N ASN A 189 8.74 0.41 -6.49
CA ASN A 189 10.02 0.91 -6.00
C ASN A 189 10.06 0.90 -4.47
N TYR A 190 11.10 0.30 -3.92
CA TYR A 190 11.39 0.23 -2.50
C TYR A 190 12.80 0.77 -2.24
N GLN A 191 12.95 1.71 -1.32
CA GLN A 191 14.27 2.17 -0.88
C GLN A 191 14.36 2.46 0.61
N ASP A 192 15.57 2.40 1.14
CA ASP A 192 15.89 2.79 2.52
C ASP A 192 15.01 2.07 3.56
N MET A 193 15.14 0.74 3.64
CA MET A 193 14.32 -0.08 4.54
C MET A 193 15.19 -0.93 5.45
N VAL A 194 14.79 -1.03 6.72
CA VAL A 194 15.44 -1.92 7.69
C VAL A 194 14.37 -2.80 8.32
N ALA A 195 14.58 -4.11 8.29
CA ALA A 195 13.69 -5.08 8.91
C ALA A 195 14.45 -5.98 9.88
N GLU A 196 13.89 -6.22 11.05
CA GLU A 196 14.45 -7.12 12.05
C GLU A 196 13.47 -8.21 12.45
N ASN A 197 14.02 -9.36 12.87
CA ASN A 197 13.26 -10.54 13.28
C ASN A 197 12.29 -11.01 12.18
N VAL A 198 12.79 -11.14 10.95
CA VAL A 198 11.99 -11.50 9.77
C VAL A 198 11.98 -13.01 9.52
N THR A 199 10.80 -13.58 9.29
CA THR A 199 10.65 -15.02 9.00
C THR A 199 11.03 -15.38 7.56
N MET A 200 10.63 -14.57 6.59
CA MET A 200 10.98 -14.70 5.17
C MET A 200 11.08 -13.29 4.56
N PRO A 201 12.21 -12.88 3.98
CA PRO A 201 12.33 -11.59 3.29
C PRO A 201 11.22 -11.32 2.26
N ALA A 202 11.00 -12.25 1.32
CA ALA A 202 10.06 -12.00 0.23
C ALA A 202 9.33 -13.24 -0.29
N GLN A 203 8.04 -13.04 -0.56
CA GLN A 203 7.18 -13.96 -1.29
C GLN A 203 6.58 -13.19 -2.49
N LEU A 204 7.17 -13.34 -3.67
CA LEU A 204 6.83 -12.56 -4.86
C LEU A 204 6.36 -13.50 -5.96
N ALA A 205 5.05 -13.63 -6.13
CA ALA A 205 4.46 -14.46 -7.16
C ALA A 205 3.60 -13.60 -8.10
N GLY A 206 4.03 -13.47 -9.35
CA GLY A 206 3.22 -12.93 -10.43
C GLY A 206 2.19 -13.94 -10.95
N ILE A 207 1.67 -13.68 -12.14
CA ILE A 207 0.76 -14.59 -12.85
C ILE A 207 1.59 -15.36 -13.88
N ALA A 208 1.38 -16.67 -13.99
CA ALA A 208 2.09 -17.48 -14.98
C ALA A 208 1.84 -16.95 -16.40
N GLY A 209 2.90 -16.53 -17.08
CA GLY A 209 2.81 -15.92 -18.41
C GLY A 209 2.49 -14.42 -18.43
N ASP A 210 2.23 -13.80 -17.28
CA ASP A 210 1.98 -12.35 -17.12
C ASP A 210 2.74 -11.81 -15.89
N GLN A 211 4.01 -11.52 -16.15
CA GLN A 211 4.99 -11.18 -15.12
C GLN A 211 4.69 -9.83 -14.46
N PHE A 212 4.93 -9.71 -13.15
CA PHE A 212 5.00 -8.40 -12.49
C PHE A 212 6.37 -7.78 -12.74
N THR A 213 6.42 -6.59 -13.34
CA THR A 213 7.66 -6.03 -13.92
C THR A 213 8.10 -4.74 -13.26
N GLY A 214 9.37 -4.37 -13.45
CA GLY A 214 9.90 -3.08 -12.96
C GLY A 214 9.92 -2.99 -11.43
N ILE A 215 10.18 -4.11 -10.75
CA ILE A 215 10.42 -4.11 -9.30
C ILE A 215 11.84 -3.58 -9.06
N CYS A 216 11.97 -2.58 -8.19
CA CYS A 216 13.25 -2.05 -7.76
C CYS A 216 13.31 -2.12 -6.23
N ILE A 217 14.36 -2.73 -5.68
CA ILE A 217 14.62 -2.76 -4.22
C ILE A 217 16.03 -2.27 -3.97
N SER A 218 16.20 -1.16 -3.24
CA SER A 218 17.52 -0.57 -3.00
C SER A 218 17.74 -0.22 -1.53
N ASN A 219 18.98 -0.33 -1.05
CA ASN A 219 19.35 0.01 0.32
C ASN A 219 18.43 -0.64 1.37
N VAL A 220 18.33 -1.98 1.33
CA VAL A 220 17.44 -2.73 2.23
C VAL A 220 18.23 -3.75 3.04
N THR A 221 18.12 -3.67 4.37
CA THR A 221 18.77 -4.63 5.28
C THR A 221 17.72 -5.39 6.07
N ILE A 222 17.74 -6.71 5.98
CA ILE A 222 16.78 -7.62 6.61
C ILE A 222 17.51 -8.62 7.50
N THR A 223 17.32 -8.48 8.81
CA THR A 223 17.81 -9.42 9.82
C THR A 223 16.77 -10.49 10.09
N LEU A 224 17.17 -11.75 9.90
CA LEU A 224 16.28 -12.91 10.02
C LEU A 224 15.91 -13.21 11.49
N SER A 225 14.75 -13.84 11.68
CA SER A 225 14.31 -14.37 12.97
C SER A 225 15.16 -15.57 13.40
N LYS A 226 14.99 -16.02 14.65
CA LYS A 226 15.69 -17.23 15.17
C LYS A 226 15.34 -18.51 14.39
N LYS A 227 14.20 -18.56 13.72
CA LYS A 227 13.69 -19.71 12.97
C LYS A 227 13.14 -19.24 11.61
N PRO A 228 13.99 -18.80 10.68
CA PRO A 228 13.54 -18.32 9.38
C PRO A 228 13.08 -19.49 8.51
N LYS A 229 12.36 -19.18 7.42
CA LYS A 229 12.07 -20.15 6.38
C LYS A 229 13.37 -20.55 5.66
N LYS A 230 13.41 -21.79 5.14
CA LYS A 230 14.56 -22.29 4.35
C LYS A 230 14.75 -21.48 3.06
N VAL A 231 13.65 -21.18 2.38
CA VAL A 231 13.63 -20.27 1.23
C VAL A 231 13.40 -18.87 1.78
N LEU A 232 14.31 -17.94 1.49
CA LEU A 232 14.24 -16.55 1.97
C LEU A 232 13.57 -15.62 0.96
N TRP A 233 13.89 -15.82 -0.32
CA TRP A 233 13.33 -15.09 -1.45
C TRP A 233 12.66 -16.11 -2.37
N ASN A 234 11.34 -16.19 -2.31
CA ASN A 234 10.58 -17.04 -3.21
C ASN A 234 9.97 -16.16 -4.31
N CYS A 235 10.53 -16.28 -5.51
CA CYS A 235 10.19 -15.43 -6.65
C CYS A 235 9.74 -16.28 -7.84
N THR A 236 8.58 -15.98 -8.39
CA THR A 236 8.03 -16.61 -9.59
C THR A 236 7.30 -15.57 -10.42
N ASP A 237 7.53 -15.53 -11.73
CA ASP A 237 6.87 -14.59 -12.65
C ASP A 237 6.97 -13.12 -12.18
N VAL A 238 8.16 -12.71 -11.75
CA VAL A 238 8.50 -11.32 -11.41
C VAL A 238 9.80 -10.89 -12.08
N SER A 239 9.98 -9.60 -12.39
CA SER A 239 11.26 -9.06 -12.88
C SER A 239 11.55 -7.67 -12.34
N GLY A 240 12.84 -7.39 -12.26
CA GLY A 240 13.32 -6.16 -11.66
C GLY A 240 14.83 -6.20 -11.43
N TYR A 241 15.29 -5.42 -10.46
CA TYR A 241 16.66 -5.46 -9.98
C TYR A 241 16.74 -5.02 -8.52
N THR A 242 17.85 -5.35 -7.87
CA THR A 242 18.18 -4.84 -6.54
C THR A 242 19.44 -4.00 -6.54
N SER A 243 19.64 -3.22 -5.47
CA SER A 243 20.91 -2.58 -5.21
C SER A 243 21.19 -2.39 -3.71
N GLY A 244 22.21 -3.04 -3.16
CA GLY A 244 22.52 -2.97 -1.74
C GLY A 244 21.45 -3.61 -0.85
N VAL A 245 21.02 -4.82 -1.20
CA VAL A 245 20.01 -5.59 -0.46
C VAL A 245 20.63 -6.78 0.26
N THR A 246 20.35 -6.94 1.55
CA THR A 246 20.80 -8.08 2.36
C THR A 246 19.60 -8.68 3.11
N PRO A 247 19.40 -10.02 3.10
CA PRO A 247 20.21 -11.05 2.44
C PRO A 247 20.00 -11.06 0.91
N GLU A 248 20.90 -11.74 0.19
CA GLU A 248 20.91 -11.80 -1.28
C GLU A 248 19.53 -12.20 -1.85
N PRO A 249 18.96 -11.39 -2.76
CA PRO A 249 17.69 -11.65 -3.43
C PRO A 249 17.71 -12.84 -4.39
N CYS A 250 16.53 -13.19 -4.91
CA CYS A 250 16.37 -14.21 -5.95
C CYS A 250 16.94 -13.75 -7.30
N GLN A 251 17.25 -14.70 -8.19
CA GLN A 251 17.85 -14.43 -9.51
C GLN A 251 16.99 -13.57 -10.45
N LEU A 252 15.67 -13.49 -10.20
CA LEU A 252 14.76 -12.63 -10.95
C LEU A 252 14.88 -11.14 -10.58
N LEU A 253 15.59 -10.84 -9.50
CA LEU A 253 15.90 -9.49 -9.02
C LEU A 253 17.42 -9.38 -8.84
N PRO A 254 18.20 -9.39 -9.93
CA PRO A 254 19.66 -9.35 -9.85
C PRO A 254 20.16 -8.02 -9.29
N GLU A 255 21.31 -8.06 -8.63
CA GLU A 255 22.03 -6.87 -8.19
C GLU A 255 22.53 -6.06 -9.40
N LYS A 256 22.11 -4.80 -9.53
CA LYS A 256 22.39 -3.95 -10.71
C LYS A 256 23.87 -3.54 -10.82
N GLN A 257 24.50 -3.21 -9.70
CA GLN A 257 25.90 -2.76 -9.62
C GLN A 257 26.54 -3.19 -8.29
N PRO A 258 27.17 -4.38 -8.23
CA PRO A 258 27.79 -4.86 -7.00
C PRO A 258 28.78 -3.84 -6.41
N GLY A 259 28.62 -3.52 -5.13
CA GLY A 259 29.49 -2.57 -4.41
C GLY A 259 29.12 -1.09 -4.53
N THR A 260 28.11 -0.73 -5.33
CA THR A 260 27.56 0.64 -5.39
C THR A 260 26.05 0.59 -5.21
N VAL A 261 25.53 1.36 -4.25
CA VAL A 261 24.09 1.46 -4.04
C VAL A 261 23.50 2.46 -5.04
N VAL A 262 22.71 1.96 -5.98
CA VAL A 262 21.92 2.72 -6.93
C VAL A 262 20.49 2.84 -6.36
N PRO A 263 20.04 4.03 -5.96
CA PRO A 263 18.72 4.19 -5.37
C PRO A 263 17.61 3.90 -6.39
N CYS A 264 16.53 3.29 -5.91
CA CYS A 264 15.28 3.18 -6.65
C CYS A 264 14.61 4.55 -6.78
N ASN A 265 13.68 4.67 -7.71
CA ASN A 265 12.98 5.94 -7.90
C ASN A 265 12.08 6.24 -6.70
N PHE A 266 12.01 7.50 -6.30
CA PHE A 266 10.97 8.05 -5.43
C PHE A 266 10.72 9.49 -5.86
N PRO A 267 9.51 9.83 -6.34
CA PRO A 267 9.25 11.17 -6.84
C PRO A 267 9.29 12.21 -5.71
N GLU A 268 10.21 13.18 -5.82
CA GLU A 268 10.38 14.30 -4.87
C GLU A 268 9.36 15.43 -5.09
N SER A 269 8.69 15.46 -6.25
CA SER A 269 7.64 16.45 -6.52
C SER A 269 6.48 16.28 -5.53
N PRO A 270 5.96 17.33 -4.88
CA PRO A 270 4.83 17.19 -3.96
C PRO A 270 3.60 16.61 -4.66
N ILE A 271 2.74 15.92 -3.91
CA ILE A 271 1.42 15.48 -4.41
C ILE A 271 0.46 16.69 -4.29
N PRO A 272 -0.49 16.90 -5.23
CA PRO A 272 -1.32 18.12 -5.23
C PRO A 272 -2.05 18.41 -3.90
N ILE A 273 -2.33 17.39 -3.09
CA ILE A 273 -2.96 17.49 -1.77
C ILE A 273 -2.11 18.27 -0.77
N ASP A 274 -0.79 18.29 -0.94
CA ASP A 274 0.12 19.07 -0.10
C ASP A 274 -0.05 20.58 -0.28
N GLU A 275 -0.55 21.00 -1.44
CA GLU A 275 -0.80 22.41 -1.75
C GLU A 275 -2.21 22.88 -1.30
N VAL A 276 -3.07 21.94 -0.89
CA VAL A 276 -4.45 22.26 -0.49
C VAL A 276 -4.48 22.99 0.85
N LYS A 277 -4.83 24.28 0.81
CA LYS A 277 -5.07 25.10 2.00
C LYS A 277 -6.45 24.81 2.58
N LEU A 278 -6.47 24.11 3.71
CA LEU A 278 -7.71 23.82 4.46
C LEU A 278 -8.30 25.10 5.06
N GLN A 279 -9.56 25.41 4.72
CA GLN A 279 -10.30 26.47 5.38
C GLN A 279 -10.87 25.97 6.73
N ARG A 280 -10.62 26.73 7.81
CA ARG A 280 -11.21 26.43 9.12
C ARG A 280 -12.65 26.94 9.16
N CYS A 281 -13.61 26.03 9.20
CA CYS A 281 -15.00 26.36 9.48
C CYS A 281 -15.26 26.26 10.99
N TYR A 282 -15.81 27.32 11.58
CA TYR A 282 -16.23 27.34 12.98
C TYR A 282 -17.75 27.22 13.05
N SER A 283 -18.27 26.22 13.76
CA SER A 283 -19.69 26.17 14.13
C SER A 283 -19.85 26.79 15.51
N ARG A 284 -20.55 27.93 15.60
CA ARG A 284 -20.94 28.50 16.88
C ARG A 284 -22.13 27.70 17.41
N ARG A 285 -21.93 26.93 18.48
CA ARG A 285 -23.06 26.43 19.28
C ARG A 285 -23.79 27.65 19.84
N ARG A 286 -25.03 27.89 19.40
CA ARG A 286 -25.96 28.71 20.18
C ARG A 286 -26.28 27.91 21.44
N LEU A 287 -25.77 28.36 22.58
CA LEU A 287 -26.34 28.00 23.87
C LEU A 287 -27.76 28.60 23.87
N MET A 288 -28.78 27.74 23.90
CA MET A 288 -30.13 28.12 24.34
C MET A 288 -30.19 28.00 25.85
#